data_AF-A0A7D9M1X4-F1
#
_entry.id   AF-A0A7D9M1X4-F1
#
_cell.length_a   1.000
_cell.length_b   1.000
_cell.length_c   1.000
_cell.angle_alpha   90.00
_cell.angle_beta   90.00
_cell.angle_gamma   90.00
#
_symmetry.space_group_name_H-M   'P 1'
#
loop_
_entity.id
_entity.type
_entity.pdbx_description
1 polymer ?
#
loop_
_entity_poly.entity_id
_entity_poly.type
_entity_poly.pdbx_seq_one_letter_code
_entity_poly.pdbx_strand_id
1 'polypeptide(L)'
;QIKQDGCEIYLFEYDKRFAVFGRDFVFYDYNEPLNIPAHIPEKSFDVVFADPPFLTEECFTKVAKTVNYLMKDKLIICTGLQVQETIEKLFKAKPCRFIPQHRSSLMNAFRCYTNYDSKLNL
;
A
#
# COMPACT_ATOMS: atom_id res chain seq x y z
N GLN A 1 16.53 16.03 -4.37
CA GLN A 1 16.59 14.56 -4.30
C GLN A 1 15.55 14.14 -3.26
N ILE A 2 14.58 13.28 -3.60
CA ILE A 2 13.43 12.96 -2.72
C ILE A 2 13.79 11.85 -1.71
N LYS A 3 14.86 11.08 -1.99
CA LYS A 3 15.31 9.96 -1.17
C LYS A 3 16.48 10.36 -0.26
N GLN A 4 16.48 9.89 0.98
CA GLN A 4 17.66 9.89 1.84
C GLN A 4 18.63 8.80 1.41
N ASP A 5 19.93 9.00 1.67
CA ASP A 5 20.95 7.99 1.42
C ASP A 5 20.67 6.71 2.22
N GLY A 6 20.78 5.57 1.55
CA GLY A 6 20.49 4.25 2.13
C GLY A 6 19.00 3.86 2.15
N CYS A 7 18.10 4.68 1.61
CA CYS A 7 16.68 4.36 1.49
C CYS A 7 16.30 4.02 0.03
N GLU A 8 15.90 2.78 -0.21
CA GLU A 8 15.32 2.35 -1.48
C GLU A 8 13.79 2.49 -1.45
N ILE A 9 13.21 3.01 -2.52
CA ILE A 9 11.76 3.24 -2.64
C ILE A 9 11.37 2.82 -4.05
N TYR A 10 10.37 1.95 -4.14
CA TYR A 10 9.77 1.51 -5.39
C TYR A 10 8.31 1.95 -5.41
N LEU A 11 7.87 2.43 -6.57
CA LEU A 11 6.48 2.78 -6.86
C LEU A 11 5.90 1.72 -7.79
N PHE A 12 4.95 0.95 -7.26
CA PHE A 12 4.12 0.02 -8.01
C PHE A 12 2.87 0.76 -8.44
N GLU A 13 2.74 1.08 -9.72
CA GLU A 13 1.62 1.89 -10.19
C GLU A 13 1.19 1.53 -11.62
N TYR A 14 -0.11 1.64 -11.90
CA TYR A 14 -0.67 1.34 -13.22
C TYR A 14 -0.41 2.48 -14.21
N ASP A 15 -0.45 3.73 -13.73
CA ASP A 15 -0.25 4.90 -14.58
C ASP A 15 1.21 5.03 -15.05
N LYS A 16 1.42 4.74 -16.34
CA LYS A 16 2.74 4.79 -17.00
C LYS A 16 3.36 6.19 -17.04
N ARG A 17 2.61 7.26 -16.71
CA ARG A 17 3.20 8.60 -16.57
C ARG A 17 4.25 8.65 -15.45
N PHE A 18 4.18 7.75 -14.47
CA PHE A 18 5.18 7.63 -13.41
C PHE A 18 6.47 6.91 -13.84
N ALA A 19 6.57 6.43 -15.09
CA ALA A 19 7.81 5.86 -15.64
C ALA A 19 8.99 6.86 -15.65
N VAL A 20 8.72 8.15 -15.44
CA VAL A 20 9.75 9.18 -15.19
C VAL A 20 10.66 8.85 -13.99
N PHE A 21 10.23 7.99 -13.07
CA PHE A 21 11.06 7.53 -11.95
C PHE A 21 12.02 6.39 -12.31
N GLY A 22 12.01 5.91 -13.55
CA GLY A 22 13.00 4.95 -14.06
C GLY A 22 13.02 3.64 -13.27
N ARG A 23 14.16 3.31 -12.66
CA ARG A 23 14.37 2.05 -11.92
C ARG A 23 13.50 1.92 -10.68
N ASP A 24 13.03 3.04 -10.16
CA ASP A 24 12.18 3.09 -8.97
C ASP A 24 10.70 2.89 -9.32
N PHE A 25 10.34 2.75 -10.60
CA PHE A 25 8.98 2.52 -11.05
C PHE A 25 8.79 1.08 -11.54
N VAL A 26 7.71 0.46 -11.08
CA VAL A 26 7.25 -0.86 -11.52
C VAL A 26 5.83 -0.68 -12.05
N PHE A 27 5.63 -0.98 -13.33
CA PHE A 27 4.28 -1.05 -13.87
C PHE A 27 3.54 -2.19 -13.15
N TYR A 28 2.41 -1.86 -12.54
CA TYR A 28 1.65 -2.77 -11.70
C TYR A 28 0.17 -2.72 -12.07
N ASP A 29 -0.40 -3.88 -12.39
CA ASP A 29 -1.84 -4.07 -12.57
C ASP A 29 -2.36 -4.97 -11.44
N TYR A 30 -3.25 -4.44 -10.60
CA TYR A 30 -3.82 -5.21 -9.49
C TYR A 30 -4.68 -6.39 -9.97
N ASN A 31 -5.09 -6.43 -11.24
CA ASN A 31 -5.76 -7.60 -11.83
C ASN A 31 -4.81 -8.79 -11.97
N GLU A 32 -3.50 -8.54 -12.06
CA GLU A 32 -2.44 -9.53 -12.08
C GLU A 32 -1.50 -9.34 -10.87
N PRO A 33 -1.97 -9.55 -9.63
CA PRO A 33 -1.30 -9.07 -8.42
C PRO A 33 0.10 -9.66 -8.18
N LEU A 34 0.39 -10.83 -8.76
CA LEU A 34 1.70 -11.50 -8.64
C LEU A 34 2.52 -11.44 -9.94
N ASN A 35 2.11 -10.63 -10.92
CA ASN A 35 2.91 -10.31 -12.10
C ASN A 35 3.99 -9.28 -11.73
N ILE A 36 4.84 -9.66 -10.77
CA ILE A 36 5.91 -8.83 -10.22
C ILE A 36 7.21 -9.19 -10.94
N PRO A 37 8.03 -8.21 -11.36
CA PRO A 37 9.31 -8.49 -12.03
C PRO A 37 10.22 -9.40 -11.19
N ALA A 38 10.88 -10.36 -11.84
CA ALA A 38 11.72 -11.36 -11.18
C ALA A 38 12.91 -10.80 -10.37
N HIS A 39 13.30 -9.55 -10.62
CA HIS A 39 14.36 -8.88 -9.86
C HIS A 39 13.89 -8.37 -8.50
N ILE A 40 12.59 -8.46 -8.19
CA ILE A 40 11.99 -8.08 -6.91
C ILE A 40 11.63 -9.36 -6.15
N PRO A 41 12.45 -9.79 -5.18
CA PRO A 41 12.18 -10.98 -4.41
C PRO A 41 10.94 -10.82 -3.52
N GLU A 42 10.33 -11.94 -3.15
CA GLU A 42 9.35 -11.98 -2.07
C GLU A 42 9.98 -11.45 -0.76
N LYS A 43 9.17 -10.78 0.07
CA LYS A 43 9.58 -10.25 1.39
C LYS A 43 10.83 -9.36 1.31
N SER A 44 10.96 -8.55 0.26
CA SER A 44 12.12 -7.68 0.06
C SER A 44 11.97 -6.30 0.72
N PHE A 45 10.74 -5.86 1.02
CA PHE A 45 10.48 -4.51 1.56
C PHE A 45 10.29 -4.52 3.07
N ASP A 46 11.04 -3.66 3.77
CA ASP A 46 10.91 -3.46 5.22
C ASP A 46 9.59 -2.80 5.61
N VAL A 47 9.03 -1.96 4.73
CA VAL A 47 7.74 -1.31 4.90
C VAL A 47 7.02 -1.28 3.55
N VAL A 48 5.75 -1.67 3.52
CA VAL A 48 4.87 -1.48 2.36
C VAL A 48 3.83 -0.43 2.69
N PHE A 49 3.68 0.57 1.81
CA PHE A 49 2.59 1.53 1.83
C PHE A 49 1.61 1.22 0.70
N ALA A 50 0.32 1.12 1.00
CA ALA A 50 -0.72 0.83 0.01
C ALA A 50 -1.89 1.81 0.09
N ASP A 51 -2.40 2.23 -1.06
CA ASP A 51 -3.64 2.99 -1.22
C ASP A 51 -4.47 2.38 -2.37
N PRO A 52 -5.24 1.30 -2.11
CA PRO A 52 -6.00 0.58 -3.13
C PRO A 52 -7.06 1.47 -3.81
N PRO A 53 -7.27 1.33 -5.14
CA PRO A 53 -8.13 2.23 -5.91
C PRO A 53 -9.64 2.10 -5.63
N PHE A 54 -10.09 0.91 -5.22
CA PHE A 54 -11.51 0.61 -5.02
C PHE A 54 -11.79 0.13 -3.60
N LEU A 55 -12.97 0.49 -3.09
CA LEU A 55 -13.46 0.09 -1.77
C LEU A 55 -14.21 -1.25 -1.80
N THR A 56 -13.87 -2.14 -2.74
CA THR A 56 -14.48 -3.47 -2.84
C THR A 56 -13.56 -4.51 -2.23
N GLU A 57 -14.15 -5.49 -1.56
CA GLU A 57 -13.39 -6.59 -0.94
C GLU A 57 -12.57 -7.36 -1.98
N GLU A 58 -13.12 -7.61 -3.18
CA GLU A 58 -12.40 -8.30 -4.27
C GLU A 58 -11.13 -7.54 -4.68
N CYS A 59 -11.22 -6.21 -4.88
CA CYS A 59 -10.07 -5.39 -5.23
C CYS A 59 -9.04 -5.43 -4.09
N PHE A 60 -9.51 -5.26 -2.86
CA PHE A 60 -8.66 -5.31 -1.68
C PHE A 60 -7.92 -6.64 -1.56
N THR A 61 -8.59 -7.78 -1.77
CA THR A 61 -7.96 -9.11 -1.71
C THR A 61 -6.85 -9.27 -2.75
N LYS A 62 -7.04 -8.73 -3.97
CA LYS A 62 -5.98 -8.77 -5.00
C LYS A 62 -4.77 -7.94 -4.58
N VAL A 63 -4.98 -6.72 -4.13
CA VAL A 63 -3.89 -5.86 -3.60
C VAL A 63 -3.23 -6.50 -2.38
N ALA A 64 -4.00 -7.16 -1.51
CA ALA A 64 -3.50 -7.83 -0.35
C ALA A 64 -2.55 -9.00 -0.68
N LYS A 65 -2.73 -9.68 -1.82
CA LYS A 65 -1.77 -10.69 -2.31
C LYS A 65 -0.44 -10.04 -2.64
N THR A 66 -0.45 -8.92 -3.36
CA THR A 66 0.76 -8.16 -3.68
C THR A 66 1.46 -7.66 -2.42
N VAL A 67 0.71 -7.07 -1.48
CA VAL A 67 1.26 -6.60 -0.20
C VAL A 67 1.91 -7.75 0.55
N ASN A 68 1.25 -8.90 0.67
CA ASN A 68 1.83 -10.09 1.30
C ASN A 68 3.09 -10.57 0.58
N TYR A 69 3.14 -10.53 -0.75
CA TYR A 69 4.34 -10.91 -1.49
C TYR A 69 5.51 -9.96 -1.19
N LEU A 70 5.28 -8.64 -1.13
CA LEU A 70 6.35 -7.64 -1.02
C LEU A 70 6.82 -7.41 0.43
N MET A 71 5.89 -7.41 1.39
CA MET A 71 6.12 -6.97 2.76
C MET A 71 6.83 -8.03 3.62
N LYS A 72 7.94 -7.66 4.25
CA LYS A 72 8.55 -8.44 5.35
C LYS A 72 7.59 -8.54 6.53
N ASP A 73 7.32 -7.41 7.18
CA ASP A 73 6.51 -7.37 8.40
C ASP A 73 5.70 -6.09 8.60
N LYS A 74 6.10 -4.92 8.07
CA LYS A 74 5.40 -3.65 8.34
C LYS A 74 4.53 -3.16 7.19
N LEU A 75 3.28 -2.88 7.52
CA LEU A 75 2.26 -2.34 6.60
C LEU A 75 1.78 -0.98 7.07
N ILE A 76 1.63 -0.07 6.13
CA ILE A 76 0.76 1.10 6.25
C ILE A 76 -0.24 1.02 5.10
N ILE A 77 -1.53 1.10 5.40
CA ILE A 77 -2.56 1.09 4.36
C ILE A 77 -3.55 2.23 4.59
N CYS A 78 -3.75 3.04 3.56
CA CYS A 78 -4.76 4.09 3.54
C CYS A 78 -5.88 3.61 2.62
N THR A 79 -7.12 3.52 3.12
CA THR A 79 -8.27 3.15 2.28
C THR A 79 -9.58 3.48 3.01
N GLY A 80 -10.71 3.18 2.38
CA GLY A 80 -12.03 3.42 2.95
C GLY A 80 -12.36 2.50 4.12
N LEU A 81 -13.21 2.98 5.02
CA LEU A 81 -13.66 2.25 6.22
C LEU A 81 -14.34 0.91 5.91
N GLN A 82 -14.92 0.76 4.71
CA GLN A 82 -15.70 -0.42 4.30
C GLN A 82 -14.90 -1.72 4.30
N VAL A 83 -13.57 -1.66 4.11
CA VAL A 83 -12.68 -2.85 4.08
C VAL A 83 -11.92 -3.06 5.38
N GLN A 84 -12.27 -2.34 6.46
CA GLN A 84 -11.59 -2.42 7.75
C GLN A 84 -11.50 -3.86 8.29
N GLU A 85 -12.62 -4.59 8.28
CA GLU A 85 -12.65 -5.96 8.82
C GLU A 85 -11.71 -6.89 8.05
N THR A 86 -11.63 -6.74 6.73
CA THR A 86 -10.71 -7.50 5.87
C THR A 86 -9.24 -7.13 6.16
N ILE A 87 -8.93 -5.85 6.38
CA ILE A 87 -7.60 -5.37 6.78
C ILE A 87 -7.18 -6.00 8.11
N GLU A 88 -8.05 -5.93 9.12
CA GLU A 88 -7.78 -6.47 10.45
C GLU A 88 -7.56 -7.99 10.41
N LYS A 89 -8.38 -8.72 9.66
CA LYS A 89 -8.25 -10.18 9.50
C LYS A 89 -6.96 -10.59 8.77
N LEU A 90 -6.63 -9.94 7.67
CA LEU A 90 -5.50 -10.35 6.82
C LEU A 90 -4.16 -9.89 7.37
N PHE A 91 -4.09 -8.67 7.92
CA PHE A 91 -2.83 -8.02 8.26
C PHE A 91 -2.66 -7.75 9.76
N LYS A 92 -3.70 -7.98 10.58
CA LYS A 92 -3.73 -7.56 11.99
C LYS A 92 -3.46 -6.07 12.15
N ALA A 93 -3.73 -5.29 11.09
CA ALA A 93 -3.52 -3.85 11.06
C ALA A 93 -4.72 -3.14 11.69
N LYS A 94 -4.45 -2.16 12.55
CA LYS A 94 -5.45 -1.41 13.30
C LYS A 94 -5.53 0.04 12.80
N PRO A 95 -6.70 0.69 12.91
CA PRO A 95 -6.83 2.08 12.51
C PRO A 95 -5.93 2.99 13.36
N CYS A 96 -5.21 3.87 12.67
CA CYS A 96 -4.39 4.94 13.22
C CYS A 96 -5.27 6.10 13.70
N ARG A 97 -4.73 6.97 14.57
CA ARG A 97 -5.35 8.25 14.94
C ARG A 97 -5.23 9.28 13.81
N PHE A 98 -4.21 9.13 12.97
CA PHE A 98 -4.07 9.90 11.74
C PHE A 98 -5.25 9.64 10.79
N ILE A 99 -5.93 10.72 10.39
CA ILE A 99 -7.03 10.69 9.42
C ILE A 99 -6.54 11.30 8.11
N PRO A 100 -6.43 10.51 7.02
CA PRO A 100 -6.02 11.04 5.72
C PRO A 100 -7.03 12.06 5.20
N GLN A 101 -6.53 13.19 4.70
CA GLN A 101 -7.33 14.27 4.12
C GLN A 101 -7.11 14.33 2.61
N HIS A 102 -8.18 14.55 1.87
CA HIS A 102 -8.14 14.66 0.41
C HIS A 102 -8.43 16.10 0.01
N ARG A 103 -7.79 16.57 -1.07
CA ARG A 103 -7.97 17.94 -1.57
C ARG A 103 -9.40 18.19 -2.07
N SER A 104 -10.09 17.15 -2.52
CA SER A 104 -11.51 17.16 -2.89
C SER A 104 -12.35 16.45 -1.82
N SER A 105 -13.61 16.87 -1.65
CA SER A 105 -14.54 16.20 -0.73
C SER A 105 -14.93 14.83 -1.29
N LEU A 106 -14.18 13.79 -0.90
CA LEU A 106 -14.63 12.42 -1.11
C LEU A 106 -15.79 12.13 -0.15
N MET A 107 -16.83 11.46 -0.64
CA MET A 107 -17.99 11.08 0.19
C MET A 107 -17.68 9.95 1.18
N ASN A 108 -16.59 9.21 0.96
CA ASN A 108 -16.24 8.04 1.76
C ASN A 108 -15.28 8.42 2.90
N ALA A 109 -15.51 7.85 4.08
CA ALA A 109 -14.58 7.98 5.20
C ALA A 109 -13.33 7.12 4.94
N PHE A 110 -12.17 7.77 4.77
CA PHE A 110 -10.88 7.10 4.71
C PHE A 110 -10.23 6.99 6.09
N ARG A 111 -9.45 5.94 6.28
CA ARG A 111 -8.62 5.70 7.46
C ARG A 111 -7.25 5.19 7.04
N CYS A 112 -6.27 5.46 7.88
CA CYS A 112 -4.96 4.85 7.81
C CYS A 112 -4.92 3.69 8.81
N TYR A 113 -4.29 2.57 8.45
CA TYR A 113 -4.12 1.40 9.31
C TYR A 113 -2.66 0.96 9.30
N THR A 114 -2.21 0.42 10.43
CA THR A 114 -0.85 -0.14 10.57
C THR A 114 -0.85 -1.42 11.39
N ASN A 115 0.07 -2.33 11.10
CA ASN A 115 0.27 -3.58 11.86
C ASN A 115 1.46 -3.52 12.84
N TYR A 116 2.05 -2.34 13.04
CA TYR A 116 3.17 -2.13 13.95
C TYR A 116 2.98 -0.85 14.78
N ASP A 117 3.71 -0.75 15.90
CA ASP A 117 3.68 0.45 16.72
C ASP A 117 4.35 1.61 15.99
N SER A 118 3.53 2.61 15.62
CA SER A 118 3.96 3.79 14.91
C SER A 118 3.44 5.05 15.59
N LYS A 119 4.10 6.18 15.32
CA LYS A 119 3.61 7.49 15.77
C LYS A 119 2.26 7.89 15.15
N LEU A 120 1.77 7.16 14.13
CA LEU A 120 0.43 7.36 13.56
C LEU A 120 -0.67 6.87 14.51
N ASN A 121 -0.32 6.03 15.49
CA ASN A 121 -1.23 5.53 16.53
C ASN A 121 -1.36 6.49 17.73
N LEU A 122 -0.48 7.51 17.83
CA LEU A 122 -0.44 8.52 18.91
C LEU A 122 -1.28 9.75 18.57
#